data_AF-A0AA97DBY3-F1
#
_entry.id   AF-A0AA97DBY3-F1
#
_cell.length_a   1.000
_cell.length_b   1.000
_cell.length_c   1.000
_cell.angle_alpha   90.00
_cell.angle_beta   90.00
_cell.angle_gamma   90.00
#
_symmetry.space_group_name_H-M   'P 1'
#
loop_
_entity.id
_entity.type
_entity.pdbx_description
1 polymer ?
#
loop_
_entity_poly.entity_id
_entity_poly.type
_entity_poly.pdbx_seq_one_letter_code
_entity_poly.pdbx_strand_id
1 'polypeptide(L)'
;MVTQKIKRFFWTMFNKSSNAVLFRVKKKISANTKINRALNAEAAKWKAMALLEVGTKMKIEERSFIGFDPVVEMRTCESSHKNTN
;
A
#
# COMPACT_ATOMS: atom_id res chain seq x y z
N MET A 1 7.78 -7.42 14.31
CA MET A 1 8.60 -8.46 13.66
C MET A 1 7.84 -9.04 12.47
N VAL A 2 8.50 -9.34 11.36
CA VAL A 2 7.85 -9.98 10.19
C VAL A 2 7.55 -11.44 10.54
N THR A 3 6.27 -11.82 10.56
CA THR A 3 5.85 -13.20 10.80
C THR A 3 5.62 -13.93 9.47
N GLN A 4 5.57 -15.26 9.52
CA GLN A 4 5.31 -16.05 8.31
C GLN A 4 3.92 -15.79 7.71
N LYS A 5 2.92 -15.45 8.54
CA LYS A 5 1.59 -15.00 8.10
C LYS A 5 1.68 -13.69 7.31
N ILE A 6 2.45 -12.72 7.81
CA ILE A 6 2.67 -11.43 7.12
C ILE A 6 3.39 -11.64 5.78
N LYS A 7 4.38 -12.52 5.73
CA LYS A 7 5.08 -12.85 4.46
C LYS A 7 4.13 -13.42 3.41
N ARG A 8 3.21 -14.32 3.80
CA ARG A 8 2.17 -14.86 2.92
C ARG A 8 1.24 -13.75 2.41
N PHE A 9 0.85 -12.82 3.28
CA PHE A 9 0.05 -11.65 2.90
C PHE A 9 0.76 -10.77 1.86
N PHE A 10 2.06 -10.53 2.00
CA PHE A 10 2.79 -9.76 0.99
C PHE A 10 2.84 -10.46 -0.37
N TRP A 11 2.97 -11.79 -0.39
CA TRP A 11 2.87 -12.56 -1.63
C TRP A 11 1.50 -12.48 -2.29
N THR A 12 0.42 -12.58 -1.51
CA THR A 12 -0.94 -12.46 -2.07
C THR A 12 -1.18 -11.05 -2.63
N MET A 13 -0.69 -10.01 -1.95
CA MET A 13 -0.79 -8.63 -2.45
C MET A 13 0.06 -8.40 -3.70
N PHE A 14 1.29 -8.92 -3.75
CA PHE A 14 2.12 -8.87 -4.95
C PHE A 14 1.39 -9.47 -6.17
N ASN A 15 0.81 -10.66 -5.99
CA ASN A 15 0.07 -11.34 -7.05
C ASN A 15 -1.18 -10.55 -7.46
N LYS A 16 -1.92 -10.01 -6.50
CA LYS A 16 -3.10 -9.18 -6.76
C LYS A 16 -2.76 -7.93 -7.59
N SER A 17 -1.73 -7.18 -7.20
CA SER A 17 -1.29 -5.97 -7.93
C SER A 17 -0.72 -6.29 -9.30
N SER A 18 0.04 -7.39 -9.43
CA SER A 18 0.62 -7.83 -10.71
C SER A 18 -0.46 -8.28 -11.70
N ASN A 19 -1.49 -8.99 -11.22
CA ASN A 19 -2.60 -9.46 -12.04
C ASN A 19 -3.56 -8.33 -12.44
N ALA A 20 -3.56 -7.20 -11.73
CA ALA A 20 -4.38 -6.04 -12.05
C ALA A 20 -3.81 -5.17 -13.19
N VAL A 21 -2.58 -5.45 -13.65
CA VAL A 21 -1.94 -4.69 -14.74
C VAL A 21 -2.74 -4.86 -16.04
N LEU A 22 -3.15 -3.74 -16.63
CA LEU A 22 -3.93 -3.74 -17.87
C LEU A 22 -3.04 -3.96 -19.09
N PHE A 23 -3.45 -4.86 -19.99
CA PHE A 23 -2.73 -5.15 -21.23
C PHE A 23 -3.43 -4.56 -22.45
N ARG A 24 -2.65 -4.08 -23.42
CA ARG A 24 -3.18 -3.73 -24.75
C ARG A 24 -3.31 -5.01 -25.57
N VAL A 25 -4.52 -5.57 -25.65
CA VAL A 25 -4.83 -6.84 -26.34
C VAL A 25 -4.23 -6.92 -27.75
N LYS A 26 -4.35 -5.84 -28.54
CA LYS A 26 -3.82 -5.78 -29.92
C LYS A 26 -2.30 -5.88 -30.02
N LYS A 27 -1.57 -5.33 -29.03
CA LYS A 27 -0.10 -5.27 -29.06
C LYS A 27 0.55 -6.30 -28.14
N LYS A 28 -0.24 -7.06 -27.36
CA LYS A 28 0.21 -8.02 -26.33
C LYS A 28 1.25 -7.43 -25.35
N ILE A 29 1.23 -6.11 -25.15
CA ILE A 29 2.15 -5.37 -24.27
C ILE A 29 1.33 -4.71 -23.17
N SER A 30 1.89 -4.63 -21.96
CA SER A 30 1.30 -3.88 -20.84
C SER A 30 1.09 -2.41 -21.23
N ALA A 31 -0.08 -1.85 -20.93
CA ALA A 31 -0.31 -0.43 -21.21
C ALA A 31 0.61 0.45 -20.33
N ASN A 32 1.32 1.42 -20.91
CA ASN A 32 2.08 2.41 -20.14
C ASN A 32 1.16 3.54 -19.66
N THR A 33 0.17 3.18 -18.84
CA THR A 33 -0.77 4.13 -18.23
C THR A 33 -0.29 4.47 -16.81
N LYS A 34 -0.63 5.67 -16.30
CA LYS A 34 -0.34 6.08 -14.92
C LYS A 34 -0.77 5.03 -13.89
N ILE A 35 -1.92 4.40 -14.10
CA ILE A 35 -2.48 3.33 -13.24
C ILE A 35 -1.56 2.12 -13.22
N ASN A 36 -1.15 1.60 -14.37
CA ASN A 36 -0.24 0.45 -14.45
C ASN A 36 1.13 0.76 -13.84
N ARG A 37 1.64 1.99 -13.97
CA ARG A 37 2.88 2.40 -13.29
C ARG A 37 2.72 2.36 -11.78
N ALA A 38 1.59 2.83 -11.24
CA ALA A 38 1.30 2.76 -9.81
C ALA A 38 1.17 1.31 -9.34
N LEU A 39 0.45 0.45 -10.08
CA LEU A 39 0.31 -0.98 -9.76
C LEU A 39 1.65 -1.71 -9.78
N ASN A 40 2.52 -1.42 -10.76
CA ASN A 40 3.87 -1.97 -10.82
C ASN A 40 4.73 -1.52 -9.63
N ALA A 41 4.66 -0.23 -9.25
CA ALA A 41 5.36 0.29 -8.09
C ALA A 41 4.85 -0.35 -6.78
N GLU A 42 3.54 -0.59 -6.68
CA GLU A 42 2.95 -1.27 -5.54
C GLU A 42 3.39 -2.73 -5.45
N ALA A 43 3.35 -3.46 -6.57
CA ALA A 43 3.84 -4.82 -6.66
C ALA A 43 5.32 -4.92 -6.25
N ALA A 44 6.16 -3.99 -6.71
CA ALA A 44 7.57 -3.94 -6.31
C ALA A 44 7.75 -3.77 -4.79
N LYS A 45 6.94 -2.92 -4.14
CA LYS A 45 6.95 -2.76 -2.67
C LYS A 45 6.57 -4.06 -1.97
N TRP A 46 5.48 -4.71 -2.39
CA TRP A 46 5.03 -5.98 -1.82
C TRP A 46 6.08 -7.07 -1.97
N LYS A 47 6.73 -7.16 -3.14
CA LYS A 47 7.83 -8.11 -3.38
C LYS A 47 9.03 -7.85 -2.47
N ALA A 48 9.45 -6.61 -2.32
CA ALA A 48 10.55 -6.25 -1.43
C ALA A 48 10.26 -6.66 0.02
N MET A 49 9.03 -6.43 0.49
CA MET A 49 8.60 -6.83 1.84
C MET A 49 8.49 -8.36 2.00
N ALA A 50 8.06 -9.08 0.97
CA ALA A 50 7.96 -10.55 1.01
C ALA A 50 9.34 -11.23 1.06
N LEU A 51 10.37 -10.60 0.50
CA LEU A 51 11.74 -11.11 0.49
C LEU A 51 12.48 -10.90 1.81
N LEU A 52 11.95 -10.07 2.72
CA LEU A 52 12.52 -9.91 4.06
C LEU A 52 12.54 -11.24 4.81
N GLU A 53 13.56 -11.41 5.66
CA GLU A 53 13.70 -12.58 6.52
C GLU A 53 12.64 -12.57 7.63
N VAL A 54 12.09 -13.74 7.93
CA VAL A 54 11.12 -13.90 9.02
C VAL A 54 11.84 -13.65 10.34
N GLY A 55 11.25 -12.81 11.19
CA GLY A 55 11.89 -12.36 12.44
C GLY A 55 12.54 -10.98 12.35
N THR A 56 12.72 -10.41 11.13
CA THR A 56 13.24 -9.05 10.98
C THR A 56 12.36 -8.05 11.73
N LYS A 57 12.97 -7.24 12.61
CA LYS A 57 12.29 -6.16 13.33
C LYS A 57 12.21 -4.94 12.40
N MET A 58 11.07 -4.80 11.73
CA MET A 58 10.76 -3.59 10.99
C MET A 58 10.48 -2.47 11.99
N LYS A 59 11.37 -1.48 12.08
CA LYS A 59 11.17 -0.30 12.91
C LYS A 59 10.16 0.59 12.18
N ILE A 60 8.90 0.48 12.60
CA ILE A 60 7.88 1.45 12.21
C ILE A 60 8.10 2.60 13.19
N GLU A 61 8.65 3.72 12.71
CA GLU A 61 8.78 4.91 13.55
C GLU A 61 7.40 5.27 14.08
N GLU A 62 7.36 5.61 15.36
CA GLU A 62 6.13 6.01 16.00
C GLU A 62 5.55 7.20 15.23
N ARG A 63 4.26 7.12 14.88
CA ARG A 63 3.62 8.18 14.11
C ARG A 63 3.34 9.33 15.07
N SER A 64 4.37 10.09 15.40
CA SER A 64 4.25 11.28 16.22
C SER A 64 3.41 12.29 15.47
N PHE A 65 2.24 12.60 16.02
CA PHE A 65 1.48 13.77 15.60
C PHE A 65 2.33 14.99 15.95
N ILE A 66 2.81 15.71 14.93
CA ILE A 66 3.67 16.88 15.11
C ILE A 66 2.78 18.05 15.57
N GLY A 67 2.31 18.00 16.82
CA GLY A 67 1.64 19.11 17.51
C GLY A 67 0.21 19.44 17.06
N PHE A 68 -0.46 20.27 17.87
CA PHE A 68 -1.77 20.87 17.58
C PHE A 68 -1.68 21.74 16.32
N ASP A 69 -1.90 21.14 15.15
CA ASP A 69 -2.12 21.85 13.90
C ASP A 69 -3.64 22.12 13.74
N PRO A 70 -4.08 23.41 13.75
CA PRO A 70 -5.51 23.75 13.69
C PRO A 70 -6.18 23.27 12.40
N VAL A 71 -5.43 23.05 11.31
CA VAL A 71 -5.94 22.50 10.05
C VAL A 71 -6.29 21.02 10.21
N VAL A 72 -5.56 20.28 11.04
CA VAL A 72 -5.86 18.86 11.31
C VAL A 72 -7.06 18.70 12.24
N GLU A 73 -7.23 19.59 13.20
CA GLU A 73 -8.38 19.58 14.12
C GLU A 73 -9.69 19.85 13.36
N MET A 74 -9.71 20.85 12.47
CA MET A 74 -10.88 21.11 11.62
C MET A 74 -11.27 19.91 10.75
N ARG A 75 -10.28 19.22 10.15
CA ARG A 75 -10.52 18.03 9.33
C ARG A 75 -11.05 16.84 10.14
N THR A 76 -10.62 16.70 11.40
CA THR A 76 -11.08 15.63 12.29
C THR A 76 -12.52 15.90 12.73
N CYS A 77 -12.84 17.16 13.04
CA CYS A 77 -14.20 17.59 13.41
C CYS A 77 -15.22 17.36 12.27
N GLU A 78 -14.85 17.69 11.03
CA GLU A 78 -15.69 17.39 9.85
C GLU A 78 -15.95 15.89 9.62
N SER A 79 -14.99 15.04 9.98
CA SER A 79 -15.11 13.59 9.79
C SER A 79 -16.03 12.92 10.81
N SER A 80 -16.11 13.45 12.03
CA SER A 80 -17.00 12.93 13.09
C SER A 80 -18.48 13.18 12.80
N HIS A 81 -18.83 14.27 12.11
CA HIS A 81 -20.23 14.60 11.79
C HIS A 81 -20.82 13.83 10.59
N LYS A 82 -20.00 13.17 9.78
CA LYS A 82 -20.46 12.43 8.59
C LYS A 82 -20.72 10.93 8.83
N ASN A 83 -20.51 10.44 10.05
CA ASN A 83 -20.74 9.03 10.43
C ASN A 83 -22.03 8.81 11.26
N THR A 84 -23.00 9.72 11.15
CA THR A 84 -24.35 9.51 11.67
C THR A 84 -25.31 9.62 10.50
N ASN A 85 -25.48 8.52 9.76
CA ASN A 85 -26.64 8.19 8.91
C ASN A 85 -26.66 6.67 8.68
#